data_AF-A0A379TXH3-F1
#
_entry.id   AF-A0A379TXH3-F1
#
_cell.length_a   1.000
_cell.length_b   1.000
_cell.length_c   1.000
_cell.angle_alpha   90.00
_cell.angle_beta   90.00
_cell.angle_gamma   90.00
#
_symmetry.space_group_name_H-M   'P 1'
#
loop_
_entity.id
_entity.type
_entity.pdbx_description
1 polymer ?
#
loop_
_entity_poly.entity_id
_entity_poly.type
_entity_poly.pdbx_seq_one_letter_code
_entity_poly.pdbx_strand_id
1 'polypeptide(L)'
;MNIPIYSKTGAVIGYLNNVPMPDFSSANHQSAVATLVSPQYIVSVKHNGGYQSVSFGDGENGYRLVDRNNQPGRDFHAPRLNKLVTEVEPSLMTQSGMVSGAYSDKNRYPAFYRVGSGTQEIRDTNGHITSISGAYSYLTGGTAGSLGSYDQGKMISTNTNNQLYSLAQGPMGTHPRSGDSGSPLFAYDSVLQKWVIVGVDSSGGGGGTNWAVVDANFVNQAIQDDTDAPVTFMAGQGPLRWAFDSTDGTGTLTQQETVYQMHGQKGANLNAGKNLVFNGVDGQIVLEDTVNQGAGRCPLTIIIRYSPLTVPPGRAQVWILPGMQR
;
A
#
# COMPACT_ATOMS: atom_id res chain seq x y z
N MET A 1 -12.10 10.05 -20.17
CA MET A 1 -12.20 8.82 -21.01
C MET A 1 -11.94 9.19 -22.47
N ASN A 2 -11.67 8.19 -23.32
CA ASN A 2 -11.44 8.36 -24.77
C ASN A 2 -10.25 9.28 -25.11
N ILE A 3 -9.10 9.03 -24.49
CA ILE A 3 -7.90 9.83 -24.75
C ILE A 3 -7.24 9.31 -26.04
N PRO A 4 -7.19 10.10 -27.14
CA PRO A 4 -6.49 9.70 -28.35
C PRO A 4 -4.98 9.77 -28.16
N ILE A 5 -4.26 8.77 -28.64
CA ILE A 5 -2.79 8.73 -28.67
C ILE A 5 -2.35 8.95 -30.10
N TYR A 6 -1.44 9.92 -30.30
CA TYR A 6 -0.94 10.30 -31.62
C TYR A 6 0.52 9.87 -31.80
N SER A 7 0.88 9.48 -33.01
CA SER A 7 2.26 9.35 -33.44
C SER A 7 2.94 10.73 -33.50
N LYS A 8 4.28 10.73 -33.62
CA LYS A 8 5.06 11.95 -33.90
C LYS A 8 4.69 12.61 -35.24
N THR A 9 4.03 11.90 -36.15
CA THR A 9 3.54 12.42 -37.44
C THR A 9 2.10 12.94 -37.38
N GLY A 10 1.46 12.92 -36.20
CA GLY A 10 0.09 13.41 -36.00
C GLY A 10 -1.02 12.41 -36.34
N ALA A 11 -0.69 11.16 -36.67
CA ALA A 11 -1.70 10.11 -36.91
C ALA A 11 -2.16 9.49 -35.58
N VAL A 12 -3.46 9.19 -35.46
CA VAL A 12 -3.98 8.46 -34.28
C VAL A 12 -3.51 7.00 -34.34
N ILE A 13 -2.83 6.55 -33.29
CA ILE A 13 -2.32 5.16 -33.16
C ILE A 13 -3.14 4.30 -32.20
N GLY A 14 -4.06 4.92 -31.46
CA GLY A 14 -5.03 4.21 -30.63
C GLY A 14 -5.67 5.13 -29.60
N TYR A 15 -6.45 4.54 -28.70
CA TYR A 15 -7.19 5.27 -27.69
C TYR A 15 -7.09 4.58 -26.33
N LEU A 16 -7.06 5.37 -25.27
CA LEU A 16 -7.39 4.91 -23.92
C LEU A 16 -8.90 5.11 -23.72
N ASN A 17 -9.71 4.21 -24.30
CA ASN A 17 -11.16 4.38 -24.48
C ASN A 17 -12.04 3.40 -23.69
N ASN A 18 -11.50 2.31 -23.17
CA ASN A 18 -12.33 1.24 -22.58
C ASN A 18 -12.60 1.41 -21.08
N VAL A 19 -11.84 2.27 -20.40
CA VAL A 19 -11.88 2.45 -18.94
C VAL A 19 -11.50 3.90 -18.56
N PRO A 20 -11.94 4.42 -17.40
CA PRO A 20 -11.44 5.69 -16.86
C PRO A 20 -9.93 5.66 -16.65
N MET A 21 -9.27 6.82 -16.70
CA MET A 21 -7.85 6.90 -16.33
C MET A 21 -7.72 6.58 -14.83
N PRO A 22 -6.79 5.70 -14.41
CA PRO A 22 -6.55 5.45 -13.00
C PRO A 22 -5.96 6.68 -12.32
N ASP A 23 -6.22 6.82 -11.03
CA ASP A 23 -5.40 7.64 -10.15
C ASP A 23 -4.18 6.81 -9.71
N PHE A 24 -2.98 7.33 -9.96
CA PHE A 24 -1.72 6.69 -9.57
C PHE A 24 -1.15 7.24 -8.25
N SER A 25 -1.86 8.14 -7.56
CA SER A 25 -1.40 8.80 -6.34
C SER A 25 -0.98 7.84 -5.22
N SER A 26 -1.53 6.62 -5.19
CA SER A 26 -1.14 5.57 -4.25
C SER A 26 0.27 5.03 -4.48
N ALA A 27 0.85 5.20 -5.67
CA ALA A 27 2.25 4.85 -5.93
C ALA A 27 3.16 5.93 -5.34
N ASN A 28 4.21 5.54 -4.63
CA ASN A 28 5.03 6.50 -3.89
C ASN A 28 5.69 7.52 -4.83
N HIS A 29 5.75 8.76 -4.37
CA HIS A 29 6.30 9.90 -5.08
C HIS A 29 7.71 9.61 -5.61
N GLN A 30 8.01 10.16 -6.79
CA GLN A 30 9.29 10.11 -7.52
C GLN A 30 9.73 8.74 -8.05
N SER A 31 9.54 7.65 -7.29
CA SER A 31 10.07 6.35 -7.67
C SER A 31 9.03 5.27 -7.99
N ALA A 32 7.84 5.36 -7.38
CA ALA A 32 6.77 4.38 -7.52
C ALA A 32 7.24 2.92 -7.32
N VAL A 33 8.27 2.68 -6.51
CA VAL A 33 8.76 1.34 -6.15
C VAL A 33 7.90 0.68 -5.08
N ALA A 34 6.94 1.41 -4.50
CA ALA A 34 5.97 0.92 -3.55
C ALA A 34 4.60 1.59 -3.75
N THR A 35 3.54 0.86 -3.41
CA THR A 35 2.16 1.35 -3.56
C THR A 35 1.37 1.18 -2.27
N LEU A 36 0.67 2.21 -1.82
CA LEU A 36 -0.21 2.19 -0.67
C LEU A 36 -1.44 1.32 -0.96
N VAL A 37 -1.72 0.35 -0.09
CA VAL A 37 -2.88 -0.58 -0.22
C VAL A 37 -3.76 -0.64 1.02
N SER A 38 -3.28 -0.07 2.12
CA SER A 38 -4.02 0.26 3.32
C SER A 38 -3.40 1.55 3.87
N PRO A 39 -4.12 2.38 4.66
CA PRO A 39 -3.62 3.68 5.11
C PRO A 39 -2.27 3.65 5.85
N GLN A 40 -1.83 2.48 6.30
CA GLN A 40 -0.55 2.28 6.97
C GLN A 40 0.34 1.21 6.32
N TYR A 41 -0.07 0.62 5.20
CA TYR A 41 0.67 -0.48 4.57
C TYR A 41 0.85 -0.25 3.08
N ILE A 42 2.09 -0.44 2.65
CA ILE A 42 2.49 -0.42 1.24
C ILE A 42 2.80 -1.84 0.78
N VAL A 43 2.75 -2.08 -0.53
CA VAL A 43 3.27 -3.31 -1.16
C VAL A 43 4.37 -2.98 -2.14
N SER A 44 5.32 -3.91 -2.26
CA SER A 44 6.48 -3.82 -3.14
C SER A 44 7.16 -5.20 -3.18
N VAL A 45 8.34 -5.31 -3.79
CA VAL A 45 9.13 -6.54 -3.85
C VAL A 45 10.17 -6.58 -2.74
N LYS A 46 10.38 -7.76 -2.14
CA LYS A 46 11.25 -7.89 -0.97
C LYS A 46 12.71 -7.57 -1.27
N HIS A 47 13.16 -7.79 -2.50
CA HIS A 47 14.54 -7.53 -2.88
C HIS A 47 14.90 -6.04 -2.88
N ASN A 48 13.91 -5.14 -2.83
CA ASN A 48 14.11 -3.71 -2.58
C ASN A 48 14.43 -3.43 -1.10
N GLY A 49 15.51 -4.00 -0.57
CA GLY A 49 15.89 -3.88 0.84
C GLY A 49 16.41 -2.50 1.27
N GLY A 50 16.72 -1.61 0.32
CA GLY A 50 17.43 -0.36 0.60
C GLY A 50 16.56 0.80 1.08
N TYR A 51 15.32 0.95 0.59
CA TYR A 51 14.49 2.09 0.95
C TYR A 51 13.92 1.94 2.37
N GLN A 52 13.94 3.04 3.13
CA GLN A 52 13.51 3.09 4.54
C GLN A 52 12.33 4.04 4.75
N SER A 53 11.99 4.83 3.75
CA SER A 53 10.86 5.75 3.78
C SER A 53 10.25 5.91 2.39
N VAL A 54 8.99 6.35 2.38
CA VAL A 54 8.23 6.71 1.18
C VAL A 54 7.54 8.06 1.40
N SER A 55 7.20 8.72 0.31
CA SER A 55 6.39 9.95 0.28
C SER A 55 5.27 9.77 -0.73
N PHE A 56 4.19 10.53 -0.60
CA PHE A 56 3.01 10.48 -1.49
C PHE A 56 2.60 11.88 -1.95
N GLY A 57 1.73 11.97 -2.95
CA GLY A 57 1.26 13.25 -3.47
C GLY A 57 2.38 14.11 -4.05
N ASP A 58 2.51 15.33 -3.52
CA ASP A 58 3.52 16.31 -3.92
C ASP A 58 4.95 16.02 -3.41
N GLY A 59 5.09 15.04 -2.50
CA GLY A 59 6.37 14.65 -1.92
C GLY A 59 6.78 15.43 -0.67
N GLU A 60 5.97 16.40 -0.21
CA GLU A 60 6.26 17.21 1.00
C GLU A 60 5.85 16.48 2.30
N ASN A 61 6.11 15.17 2.36
CA ASN A 61 5.79 14.30 3.48
C ASN A 61 6.79 13.13 3.54
N GLY A 62 6.78 12.37 4.63
CA GLY A 62 7.71 11.27 4.82
C GLY A 62 7.21 10.22 5.80
N TYR A 63 7.00 9.00 5.30
CA TYR A 63 6.53 7.85 6.04
C TYR A 63 7.64 6.81 6.13
N ARG A 64 8.09 6.51 7.35
CA ARG A 64 9.16 5.54 7.61
C ARG A 64 8.59 4.14 7.72
N LEU A 65 9.32 3.16 7.18
CA LEU A 65 9.03 1.75 7.39
C LEU A 65 9.40 1.39 8.83
N VAL A 66 8.47 0.77 9.57
CA VAL A 66 8.71 0.24 10.92
C VAL A 66 8.81 -1.29 10.92
N ASP A 67 8.24 -1.93 9.89
CA ASP A 67 8.41 -3.33 9.57
C ASP A 67 8.38 -3.49 8.06
N ARG A 68 9.20 -4.41 7.51
CA ARG A 68 9.16 -4.73 6.08
C ARG A 68 8.05 -5.73 5.76
N ASN A 69 7.70 -6.62 6.69
CA ASN A 69 6.79 -7.75 6.44
C ASN A 69 7.14 -8.51 5.15
N ASN A 70 8.33 -9.10 5.12
CA ASN A 70 8.79 -9.90 3.98
C ASN A 70 7.99 -11.20 3.89
N GLN A 71 7.37 -11.47 2.73
CA GLN A 71 6.65 -12.73 2.53
C GLN A 71 7.64 -13.89 2.37
N PRO A 72 7.53 -14.96 3.18
CA PRO A 72 8.39 -16.14 3.03
C PRO A 72 8.21 -16.78 1.65
N GLY A 73 9.33 -17.16 1.00
CA GLY A 73 9.31 -17.90 -0.27
C GLY A 73 8.86 -17.12 -1.51
N ARG A 74 8.43 -15.85 -1.41
CA ARG A 74 8.04 -15.00 -2.55
C ARG A 74 8.80 -13.70 -2.57
N ASP A 75 8.99 -13.11 -3.75
CA ASP A 75 9.59 -11.77 -3.88
C ASP A 75 8.53 -10.68 -3.69
N PHE A 76 8.02 -10.57 -2.47
CA PHE A 76 6.94 -9.68 -2.10
C PHE A 76 7.09 -9.28 -0.64
N HIS A 77 6.75 -8.04 -0.30
CA HIS A 77 6.66 -7.58 1.08
C HIS A 77 5.48 -6.61 1.25
N ALA A 78 5.02 -6.45 2.50
CA ALA A 78 3.93 -5.55 2.84
C ALA A 78 4.31 -4.56 3.98
N PRO A 79 5.26 -3.65 3.76
CA PRO A 79 5.80 -2.84 4.84
C PRO A 79 4.75 -2.02 5.60
N ARG A 80 4.88 -2.01 6.93
CA ARG A 80 4.11 -1.16 7.84
C ARG A 80 4.79 0.20 7.97
N LEU A 81 4.00 1.26 7.89
CA LEU A 81 4.44 2.64 8.04
C LEU A 81 4.30 3.13 9.48
N ASN A 82 5.16 4.06 9.88
CA ASN A 82 5.15 4.67 11.21
C ASN A 82 3.93 5.57 11.46
N LYS A 83 3.24 6.02 10.41
CA LYS A 83 2.08 6.92 10.45
C LYS A 83 1.04 6.52 9.42
N LEU A 84 -0.20 6.97 9.63
CA LEU A 84 -1.24 6.86 8.61
C LEU A 84 -0.98 7.88 7.51
N VAL A 85 -1.05 7.44 6.26
CA VAL A 85 -0.98 8.32 5.10
C VAL A 85 -2.28 9.10 4.96
N THR A 86 -2.17 10.41 4.74
CA THR A 86 -3.33 11.30 4.64
C THR A 86 -3.46 12.01 3.30
N GLU A 87 -2.40 12.05 2.48
CA GLU A 87 -2.39 12.79 1.22
C GLU A 87 -3.11 12.05 0.08
N VAL A 88 -3.19 10.72 0.15
CA VAL A 88 -3.68 9.87 -0.94
C VAL A 88 -4.51 8.71 -0.41
N GLU A 89 -5.44 8.23 -1.23
CA GLU A 89 -6.21 7.02 -0.94
C GLU A 89 -5.41 5.75 -1.26
N PRO A 90 -5.51 4.69 -0.45
CA PRO A 90 -4.90 3.40 -0.79
C PRO A 90 -5.52 2.78 -2.05
N SER A 91 -4.70 2.15 -2.88
CA SER A 91 -5.19 1.35 -3.99
C SER A 91 -5.93 0.12 -3.48
N LEU A 92 -7.08 -0.17 -4.10
CA LEU A 92 -7.78 -1.43 -3.89
C LEU A 92 -6.92 -2.60 -4.39
N MET A 93 -6.78 -3.65 -3.59
CA MET A 93 -6.09 -4.88 -4.00
C MET A 93 -6.99 -5.77 -4.84
N THR A 94 -6.41 -6.52 -5.76
CA THR A 94 -7.11 -7.56 -6.53
C THR A 94 -7.88 -8.53 -5.63
N GLN A 95 -9.14 -8.82 -6.00
CA GLN A 95 -9.94 -9.87 -5.36
C GLN A 95 -9.71 -11.26 -5.98
N SER A 96 -9.09 -11.34 -7.17
CA SER A 96 -8.77 -12.62 -7.80
C SER A 96 -7.55 -13.30 -7.18
N GLY A 97 -6.62 -12.51 -6.62
CA GLY A 97 -5.42 -13.04 -5.99
C GLY A 97 -4.59 -13.93 -6.93
N MET A 98 -3.93 -14.93 -6.36
CA MET A 98 -3.01 -15.84 -7.04
C MET A 98 -3.73 -17.02 -7.72
N VAL A 99 -4.64 -16.71 -8.65
CA VAL A 99 -5.38 -17.73 -9.42
C VAL A 99 -4.84 -17.80 -10.83
N SER A 100 -4.37 -18.99 -11.23
CA SER A 100 -3.85 -19.24 -12.59
C SER A 100 -4.87 -18.84 -13.67
N GLY A 101 -4.46 -17.93 -14.56
CA GLY A 101 -5.29 -17.47 -15.68
C GLY A 101 -6.33 -16.41 -15.31
N ALA A 102 -6.43 -15.95 -14.06
CA ALA A 102 -7.41 -14.93 -13.68
C ALA A 102 -7.25 -13.63 -14.50
N TYR A 103 -6.01 -13.22 -14.74
CA TYR A 103 -5.68 -11.97 -15.44
C TYR A 103 -5.59 -12.11 -16.96
N SER A 104 -5.92 -13.28 -17.53
CA SER A 104 -6.10 -13.44 -18.97
C SER A 104 -7.56 -13.23 -19.41
N ASP A 105 -8.50 -13.19 -18.48
CA ASP A 105 -9.91 -12.88 -18.74
C ASP A 105 -10.10 -11.40 -19.06
N LYS A 106 -10.21 -11.08 -20.35
CA LYS A 106 -10.43 -9.72 -20.84
C LYS A 106 -11.83 -9.18 -20.56
N ASN A 107 -12.81 -10.02 -20.24
CA ASN A 107 -14.14 -9.55 -19.87
C ASN A 107 -14.10 -8.93 -18.48
N ARG A 108 -13.36 -9.55 -17.55
CA ARG A 108 -13.15 -8.98 -16.23
C ARG A 108 -12.06 -7.91 -16.23
N TYR A 109 -10.91 -8.18 -16.84
CA TYR A 109 -9.74 -7.29 -16.85
C TYR A 109 -9.43 -6.78 -18.27
N PRO A 110 -10.18 -5.77 -18.77
CA PRO A 110 -10.02 -5.26 -20.13
C PRO A 110 -8.78 -4.36 -20.33
N ALA A 111 -8.16 -3.87 -19.25
CA ALA A 111 -7.05 -2.92 -19.33
C ALA A 111 -6.07 -3.11 -18.16
N PHE A 112 -4.78 -3.01 -18.47
CA PHE A 112 -3.68 -3.07 -17.51
C PHE A 112 -2.73 -1.90 -17.71
N TYR A 113 -2.55 -1.06 -16.70
CA TYR A 113 -1.64 0.09 -16.74
C TYR A 113 -0.56 -0.03 -15.66
N ARG A 114 0.60 0.56 -15.93
CA ARG A 114 1.72 0.59 -15.00
C ARG A 114 2.33 1.98 -14.93
N VAL A 115 3.05 2.24 -13.85
CA VAL A 115 3.89 3.44 -13.66
C VAL A 115 5.14 3.05 -12.89
N GLY A 116 6.29 3.69 -13.14
CA GLY A 116 7.51 3.51 -12.37
C GLY A 116 8.67 4.33 -12.89
N SER A 117 9.82 4.22 -12.22
CA SER A 117 10.98 5.07 -12.47
C SER A 117 12.24 4.26 -12.75
N GLY A 118 12.17 3.15 -13.48
CA GLY A 118 13.37 2.43 -13.89
C GLY A 118 14.29 3.29 -14.76
N THR A 119 15.43 2.72 -15.18
CA THR A 119 16.27 3.34 -16.20
C THR A 119 15.44 3.69 -17.43
N GLN A 120 15.51 4.95 -17.83
CA GLN A 120 14.66 5.52 -18.86
C GLN A 120 15.36 5.41 -20.22
N GLU A 121 14.72 4.70 -21.14
CA GLU A 121 15.20 4.47 -22.49
C GLU A 121 14.06 4.65 -23.49
N ILE A 122 14.38 5.11 -24.70
CA ILE A 122 13.51 4.97 -25.87
C ILE A 122 14.08 3.85 -26.73
N ARG A 123 13.20 3.06 -27.34
CA ARG A 123 13.61 2.05 -28.30
C ARG A 123 12.89 2.29 -29.60
N ASP A 124 13.57 2.27 -30.74
CA ASP A 124 12.93 2.38 -32.06
C ASP A 124 12.38 1.02 -32.56
N THR A 125 11.70 1.01 -33.71
CA THR A 125 11.13 -0.21 -34.31
C THR A 125 12.16 -1.23 -34.78
N ASN A 126 13.43 -0.81 -34.94
CA ASN A 126 14.54 -1.69 -35.29
C ASN A 126 15.22 -2.27 -34.04
N GLY A 127 14.75 -1.90 -32.85
CA GLY A 127 15.30 -2.34 -31.58
C GLY A 127 16.48 -1.51 -31.07
N HIS A 128 16.84 -0.41 -31.75
CA HIS A 128 17.90 0.48 -31.27
C HIS A 128 17.45 1.21 -30.01
N ILE A 129 18.29 1.17 -28.97
CA ILE A 129 18.02 1.77 -27.66
C ILE A 129 18.79 3.09 -27.55
N THR A 130 18.08 4.17 -27.24
CA THR A 130 18.66 5.44 -26.84
C THR A 130 18.39 5.64 -25.35
N SER A 131 19.46 5.70 -24.56
CA SER A 131 19.39 5.99 -23.12
C SER A 131 19.00 7.44 -22.88
N ILE A 132 18.10 7.68 -21.93
CA ILE A 132 17.60 9.02 -21.58
C ILE A 132 18.03 9.42 -20.17
N SER A 133 17.83 8.54 -19.18
CA SER A 133 18.18 8.82 -17.78
C SER A 133 18.41 7.53 -16.99
N GLY A 134 19.16 7.63 -15.90
CA GLY A 134 19.22 6.58 -14.90
C GLY A 134 17.88 6.39 -14.17
N ALA A 135 17.79 5.32 -13.38
CA ALA A 135 16.62 5.06 -12.54
C ALA A 135 16.36 6.19 -11.53
N TYR A 136 15.11 6.25 -11.04
CA TYR A 136 14.60 7.13 -9.98
C TYR A 136 14.63 8.63 -10.31
N SER A 137 14.84 8.98 -11.58
CA SER A 137 14.90 10.38 -12.01
C SER A 137 13.51 11.00 -12.23
N TYR A 138 12.61 10.25 -12.86
CA TYR A 138 11.21 10.63 -13.09
C TYR A 138 10.37 9.38 -13.37
N LEU A 139 9.04 9.54 -13.32
CA LEU A 139 8.08 8.49 -13.57
C LEU A 139 7.73 8.41 -15.06
N THR A 140 7.68 7.18 -15.58
CA THR A 140 7.07 6.84 -16.86
C THR A 140 6.01 5.78 -16.65
N GLY A 141 4.95 5.86 -17.45
CA GLY A 141 3.81 4.95 -17.35
C GLY A 141 3.21 4.68 -18.71
N GLY A 142 2.35 3.67 -18.76
CA GLY A 142 1.73 3.24 -19.99
C GLY A 142 0.92 1.97 -19.83
N THR A 143 0.61 1.37 -20.96
CA THR A 143 -0.20 0.16 -21.07
C THR A 143 0.66 -1.09 -21.01
N ALA A 144 0.07 -2.17 -20.49
CA ALA A 144 0.58 -3.52 -20.55
C ALA A 144 -0.47 -4.41 -21.22
N GLY A 145 0.00 -5.42 -21.96
CA GLY A 145 -0.86 -6.35 -22.68
C GLY A 145 -1.45 -7.44 -21.79
N SER A 146 -2.11 -8.41 -22.43
CA SER A 146 -2.63 -9.60 -21.75
C SER A 146 -1.55 -10.31 -20.94
N LEU A 147 -1.94 -10.81 -19.77
CA LEU A 147 -1.03 -11.45 -18.83
C LEU A 147 -1.24 -12.96 -18.84
N GLY A 148 -0.13 -13.70 -18.97
CA GLY A 148 -0.08 -15.13 -18.64
C GLY A 148 0.19 -15.32 -17.15
N SER A 149 -0.18 -16.47 -16.60
CA SER A 149 0.14 -16.85 -15.21
C SER A 149 1.13 -18.01 -15.19
N TYR A 150 2.01 -18.01 -14.20
CA TYR A 150 2.90 -19.13 -13.90
C TYR A 150 3.12 -19.23 -12.38
N ASP A 151 3.90 -20.23 -11.94
CA ASP A 151 4.11 -20.53 -10.52
C ASP A 151 2.78 -20.63 -9.75
N GLN A 152 1.85 -21.42 -10.30
CA GLN A 152 0.52 -21.65 -9.72
C GLN A 152 -0.29 -20.36 -9.49
N GLY A 153 -0.09 -19.34 -10.35
CA GLY A 153 -0.80 -18.06 -10.26
C GLY A 153 -0.13 -17.03 -9.36
N LYS A 154 1.00 -17.35 -8.72
CA LYS A 154 1.76 -16.42 -7.86
C LYS A 154 2.47 -15.33 -8.67
N MET A 155 2.72 -15.59 -9.94
CA MET A 155 3.40 -14.68 -10.85
C MET A 155 2.59 -14.51 -12.13
N ILE A 156 2.63 -13.30 -12.69
CA ILE A 156 2.03 -12.97 -13.98
C ILE A 156 3.05 -12.31 -14.88
N SER A 157 2.93 -12.51 -16.19
CA SER A 157 3.89 -11.97 -17.15
C SER A 157 3.28 -11.61 -18.50
N THR A 158 3.92 -10.66 -19.18
CA THR A 158 3.60 -10.33 -20.58
C THR A 158 4.88 -9.96 -21.33
N ASN A 159 4.88 -10.16 -22.65
CA ASN A 159 6.06 -10.00 -23.51
C ASN A 159 6.31 -8.52 -23.89
N THR A 160 6.49 -7.67 -22.88
CA THR A 160 6.66 -6.22 -23.03
C THR A 160 7.84 -5.82 -23.90
N ASN A 161 8.91 -6.62 -23.96
CA ASN A 161 10.14 -6.27 -24.68
C ASN A 161 9.98 -6.52 -26.18
N ASN A 162 9.54 -7.72 -26.57
CA ASN A 162 9.45 -8.10 -27.98
C ASN A 162 8.15 -7.60 -28.64
N GLN A 163 7.16 -7.21 -27.83
CA GLN A 163 5.87 -6.70 -28.30
C GLN A 163 5.67 -5.22 -27.97
N LEU A 164 6.73 -4.46 -27.69
CA LEU A 164 6.66 -3.04 -27.32
C LEU A 164 5.80 -2.20 -28.29
N TYR A 165 5.91 -2.50 -29.59
CA TYR A 165 5.18 -1.83 -30.67
C TYR A 165 3.88 -2.52 -31.09
N SER A 166 3.52 -3.63 -30.45
CA SER A 166 2.31 -4.38 -30.76
C SER A 166 1.09 -3.73 -30.13
N LEU A 167 -0.01 -3.66 -30.88
CA LEU A 167 -1.32 -3.25 -30.33
C LEU A 167 -1.78 -4.17 -29.20
N ALA A 168 -1.23 -5.38 -29.08
CA ALA A 168 -1.48 -6.27 -27.94
C ALA A 168 -1.03 -5.69 -26.59
N GLN A 169 -0.06 -4.75 -26.59
CA GLN A 169 0.38 -4.03 -25.39
C GLN A 169 -0.40 -2.74 -25.14
N GLY A 170 -1.35 -2.39 -26.01
CA GLY A 170 -2.05 -1.11 -26.01
C GLY A 170 -1.28 0.02 -26.71
N PRO A 171 -1.87 1.23 -26.84
CA PRO A 171 -1.27 2.32 -27.62
C PRO A 171 -0.08 3.00 -26.94
N MET A 172 0.21 2.67 -25.66
CA MET A 172 1.33 3.22 -24.89
C MET A 172 2.14 2.08 -24.26
N GLY A 173 2.52 1.08 -25.06
CA GLY A 173 3.32 -0.06 -24.59
C GLY A 173 4.60 0.38 -23.88
N THR A 174 4.88 -0.22 -22.73
CA THR A 174 6.09 0.07 -21.93
C THR A 174 6.82 -1.22 -21.58
N HIS A 175 8.14 -1.14 -21.40
CA HIS A 175 8.95 -2.24 -20.89
C HIS A 175 9.73 -1.80 -19.64
N PRO A 176 9.35 -2.30 -18.46
CA PRO A 176 10.10 -2.11 -17.22
C PRO A 176 11.59 -2.47 -17.33
N ARG A 177 12.45 -1.63 -16.72
CA ARG A 177 13.91 -1.76 -16.69
C ARG A 177 14.41 -1.81 -15.24
N SER A 178 15.72 -1.98 -15.06
CA SER A 178 16.33 -1.92 -13.72
C SER A 178 15.91 -0.64 -12.99
N GLY A 179 15.42 -0.78 -11.77
CA GLY A 179 14.83 0.31 -10.98
C GLY A 179 13.30 0.39 -11.03
N ASP A 180 12.63 -0.34 -11.93
CA ASP A 180 11.18 -0.51 -11.90
C ASP A 180 10.73 -1.59 -10.90
N SER A 181 11.65 -2.36 -10.33
CA SER A 181 11.36 -3.34 -9.28
C SER A 181 10.48 -2.74 -8.18
N GLY A 182 9.39 -3.42 -7.85
CA GLY A 182 8.38 -3.00 -6.89
C GLY A 182 7.26 -2.15 -7.47
N SER A 183 7.40 -1.69 -8.73
CA SER A 183 6.44 -0.80 -9.34
C SER A 183 5.11 -1.46 -9.66
N PRO A 184 3.99 -0.72 -9.52
CA PRO A 184 2.68 -1.32 -9.59
C PRO A 184 2.24 -1.65 -11.01
N LEU A 185 1.55 -2.77 -11.12
CA LEU A 185 0.65 -3.09 -12.22
C LEU A 185 -0.78 -2.99 -11.72
N PHE A 186 -1.56 -2.10 -12.35
CA PHE A 186 -2.97 -1.92 -12.11
C PHE A 186 -3.78 -2.59 -13.21
N ALA A 187 -4.94 -3.14 -12.84
CA ALA A 187 -5.94 -3.62 -13.78
C ALA A 187 -7.28 -2.94 -13.48
N TYR A 188 -8.06 -2.65 -14.52
CA TYR A 188 -9.45 -2.28 -14.30
C TYR A 188 -10.28 -3.56 -14.10
N ASP A 189 -10.90 -3.73 -12.94
CA ASP A 189 -11.81 -4.85 -12.67
C ASP A 189 -13.23 -4.44 -13.05
N SER A 190 -13.75 -4.99 -14.15
CA SER A 190 -15.07 -4.66 -14.68
C SER A 190 -16.23 -5.12 -13.79
N VAL A 191 -15.99 -6.11 -12.91
CA VAL A 191 -16.98 -6.54 -11.92
C VAL A 191 -17.09 -5.51 -10.79
N LEU A 192 -15.95 -4.96 -10.36
CA LEU A 192 -15.91 -3.93 -9.31
C LEU A 192 -16.10 -2.51 -9.84
N GLN A 193 -15.98 -2.33 -11.16
CA GLN A 193 -15.94 -1.04 -11.85
C GLN A 193 -14.89 -0.08 -11.26
N LYS A 194 -13.73 -0.63 -10.88
CA LYS A 194 -12.64 0.09 -10.21
C LYS A 194 -11.29 -0.40 -10.69
N TRP A 195 -10.29 0.48 -10.62
CA TRP A 195 -8.90 0.08 -10.74
C TRP A 195 -8.44 -0.64 -9.47
N VAL A 196 -7.71 -1.73 -9.66
CA VAL A 196 -7.10 -2.53 -8.59
C VAL A 196 -5.63 -2.77 -8.87
N ILE A 197 -4.79 -2.82 -7.84
CA ILE A 197 -3.42 -3.30 -7.98
C ILE A 197 -3.43 -4.82 -8.06
N VAL A 198 -2.85 -5.37 -9.12
CA VAL A 198 -2.80 -6.82 -9.37
C VAL A 198 -1.42 -7.41 -9.12
N GLY A 199 -0.37 -6.62 -9.26
CA GLY A 199 1.00 -7.10 -9.06
C GLY A 199 2.02 -5.98 -8.87
N VAL A 200 3.21 -6.38 -8.45
CA VAL A 200 4.40 -5.52 -8.31
C VAL A 200 5.54 -6.09 -9.15
N ASP A 201 6.24 -5.23 -9.90
CA ASP A 201 7.28 -5.67 -10.84
C ASP A 201 8.42 -6.36 -10.09
N SER A 202 8.74 -7.60 -10.44
CA SER A 202 9.71 -8.41 -9.69
C SER A 202 10.95 -8.71 -10.52
N SER A 203 10.77 -9.08 -11.78
CA SER A 203 11.89 -9.48 -12.63
C SER A 203 11.55 -9.35 -14.11
N GLY A 204 12.59 -9.31 -14.94
CA GLY A 204 12.46 -9.57 -16.37
C GLY A 204 12.83 -11.02 -16.71
N GLY A 205 12.30 -11.55 -17.82
CA GLY A 205 12.69 -12.85 -18.33
C GLY A 205 11.97 -13.23 -19.63
N GLY A 206 12.63 -13.97 -20.53
CA GLY A 206 12.01 -14.46 -21.77
C GLY A 206 11.50 -13.38 -22.74
N GLY A 207 12.02 -12.15 -22.65
CA GLY A 207 11.52 -10.99 -23.41
C GLY A 207 10.32 -10.29 -22.77
N GLY A 208 9.90 -10.68 -21.57
CA GLY A 208 8.79 -10.06 -20.86
C GLY A 208 9.18 -9.46 -19.52
N THR A 209 8.17 -8.88 -18.89
CA THR A 209 8.19 -8.49 -17.49
C THR A 209 7.35 -9.47 -16.67
N ASN A 210 7.80 -9.75 -15.46
CA ASN A 210 7.14 -10.60 -14.48
C ASN A 210 6.76 -9.77 -13.25
N TRP A 211 5.49 -9.84 -12.86
CA TRP A 211 4.99 -9.25 -11.63
C TRP A 211 4.68 -10.33 -10.61
N ALA A 212 5.07 -10.11 -9.36
CA ALA A 212 4.54 -10.86 -8.24
C ALA A 212 3.10 -10.40 -7.98
N VAL A 213 2.15 -11.34 -8.03
CA VAL A 213 0.74 -11.03 -7.80
C VAL A 213 0.55 -10.57 -6.35
N VAL A 214 -0.23 -9.50 -6.16
CA VAL A 214 -0.56 -8.96 -4.83
C VAL A 214 -1.29 -10.02 -4.01
N ASP A 215 -0.78 -10.31 -2.82
CA ASP A 215 -1.36 -11.26 -1.87
C ASP A 215 -2.13 -10.49 -0.79
N ALA A 216 -3.41 -10.22 -1.08
CA ALA A 216 -4.29 -9.49 -0.16
C ALA A 216 -4.46 -10.22 1.19
N ASN A 217 -4.41 -11.56 1.20
CA ASN A 217 -4.51 -12.34 2.43
C ASN A 217 -3.27 -12.12 3.30
N PHE A 218 -2.08 -12.13 2.72
CA PHE A 218 -0.85 -11.82 3.44
C PHE A 218 -0.86 -10.40 4.02
N VAL A 219 -1.28 -9.40 3.23
CA VAL A 219 -1.38 -8.01 3.70
C VAL A 219 -2.39 -7.88 4.85
N ASN A 220 -3.57 -8.48 4.71
CA ASN A 220 -4.61 -8.45 5.74
C ASN A 220 -4.18 -9.20 7.01
N GLN A 221 -3.43 -10.30 6.88
CA GLN A 221 -2.86 -11.00 8.02
C GLN A 221 -1.85 -10.13 8.76
N ALA A 222 -0.96 -9.42 8.04
CA ALA A 222 -0.03 -8.48 8.68
C ALA A 222 -0.76 -7.36 9.44
N ILE A 223 -1.84 -6.81 8.88
CA ILE A 223 -2.70 -5.83 9.56
C ILE A 223 -3.33 -6.43 10.82
N GLN A 224 -3.82 -7.66 10.73
CA GLN A 224 -4.45 -8.37 11.85
C GLN A 224 -3.44 -8.68 12.97
N ASP A 225 -2.25 -9.16 12.61
CA ASP A 225 -1.16 -9.46 13.54
C ASP A 225 -0.70 -8.19 14.27
N ASP A 226 -0.88 -7.02 13.64
CA ASP A 226 -0.63 -5.70 14.22
C ASP A 226 -1.80 -5.12 15.00
N THR A 227 -2.85 -5.89 15.28
CA THR A 227 -4.07 -5.41 15.96
C THR A 227 -4.33 -6.22 17.23
N ASP A 228 -4.46 -5.54 18.37
CA ASP A 228 -4.88 -6.15 19.63
C ASP A 228 -6.36 -6.57 19.59
N ALA A 229 -6.79 -7.36 20.57
CA ALA A 229 -8.17 -7.78 20.68
C ALA A 229 -9.12 -6.56 20.71
N PRO A 230 -10.28 -6.62 20.02
CA PRO A 230 -11.20 -5.50 19.95
C PRO A 230 -11.75 -5.15 21.34
N VAL A 231 -11.67 -3.86 21.67
CA VAL A 231 -12.15 -3.29 22.93
C VAL A 231 -13.63 -2.95 22.77
N THR A 232 -14.50 -3.55 23.59
CA THR A 232 -15.95 -3.28 23.52
C THR A 232 -16.37 -2.45 24.73
N PHE A 233 -16.89 -1.25 24.47
CA PHE A 233 -17.40 -0.38 25.52
C PHE A 233 -18.78 -0.84 26.02
N MET A 234 -18.92 -0.95 27.34
CA MET A 234 -20.16 -1.30 28.02
C MET A 234 -20.89 -0.02 28.45
N ALA A 235 -21.98 0.31 27.74
CA ALA A 235 -22.79 1.49 28.05
C ALA A 235 -23.34 1.45 29.47
N GLY A 236 -23.33 2.60 30.16
CA GLY A 236 -23.82 2.73 31.54
C GLY A 236 -22.89 2.20 32.63
N GLN A 237 -21.73 1.62 32.29
CA GLN A 237 -20.80 1.02 33.25
C GLN A 237 -19.58 1.89 33.58
N GLY A 238 -19.69 3.21 33.40
CA GLY A 238 -18.58 4.14 33.58
C GLY A 238 -17.55 4.10 32.43
N PRO A 239 -16.47 4.88 32.50
CA PRO A 239 -15.48 4.96 31.43
C PRO A 239 -14.55 3.74 31.40
N LEU A 240 -13.98 3.45 30.22
CA LEU A 240 -12.78 2.63 30.05
C LEU A 240 -11.58 3.40 30.61
N ARG A 241 -10.89 2.81 31.59
CA ARG A 241 -9.67 3.35 32.18
C ARG A 241 -8.46 2.78 31.46
N TRP A 242 -7.60 3.66 30.96
CA TRP A 242 -6.45 3.30 30.15
C TRP A 242 -5.15 3.61 30.89
N ALA A 243 -4.54 2.57 31.46
CA ALA A 243 -3.24 2.61 32.13
C ALA A 243 -2.13 2.12 31.19
N PHE A 244 -0.91 2.66 31.33
CA PHE A 244 0.22 2.33 30.46
C PHE A 244 1.57 2.46 31.16
N ASP A 245 2.39 1.42 31.05
CA ASP A 245 3.79 1.44 31.44
C ASP A 245 4.68 1.75 30.24
N SER A 246 5.24 2.96 30.21
CA SER A 246 6.15 3.41 29.16
C SER A 246 7.50 2.68 29.13
N THR A 247 7.89 2.02 30.23
CA THR A 247 9.14 1.26 30.33
C THR A 247 9.02 -0.05 29.54
N ASP A 248 7.91 -0.75 29.74
CA ASP A 248 7.64 -2.04 29.11
C ASP A 248 6.93 -1.92 27.75
N GLY A 249 6.28 -0.77 27.49
CA GLY A 249 5.49 -0.53 26.29
C GLY A 249 4.17 -1.27 26.31
N THR A 250 3.63 -1.56 27.48
CA THR A 250 2.39 -2.34 27.69
C THR A 250 1.38 -1.54 28.48
N GLY A 251 0.10 -1.80 28.27
CA GLY A 251 -0.98 -1.13 28.97
C GLY A 251 -2.24 -1.97 29.01
N THR A 252 -3.25 -1.45 29.71
CA THR A 252 -4.56 -2.10 29.79
C THR A 252 -5.67 -1.08 29.61
N LEU A 253 -6.76 -1.52 29.00
CA LEU A 253 -8.04 -0.81 29.02
C LEU A 253 -9.01 -1.62 29.88
N THR A 254 -9.42 -1.04 30.99
CA THR A 254 -10.25 -1.71 32.00
C THR A 254 -11.60 -1.03 32.15
N GLN A 255 -12.67 -1.81 32.12
CA GLN A 255 -14.02 -1.36 32.45
C GLN A 255 -14.71 -2.43 33.29
N GLN A 256 -15.08 -2.06 34.52
CA GLN A 256 -15.54 -3.03 35.53
C GLN A 256 -14.52 -4.18 35.69
N GLU A 257 -14.96 -5.42 35.50
CA GLU A 257 -14.12 -6.62 35.59
C GLU A 257 -13.45 -7.00 34.26
N THR A 258 -13.80 -6.32 33.16
CA THR A 258 -13.23 -6.62 31.84
C THR A 258 -11.93 -5.85 31.63
N VAL A 259 -10.87 -6.58 31.26
CA VAL A 259 -9.54 -6.03 31.00
C VAL A 259 -9.10 -6.42 29.59
N TYR A 260 -8.74 -5.42 28.79
CA TYR A 260 -8.12 -5.59 27.47
C TYR A 260 -6.65 -5.21 27.53
N GLN A 261 -5.79 -6.00 26.90
CA GLN A 261 -4.38 -5.67 26.76
C GLN A 261 -4.17 -4.65 25.63
N MET A 262 -3.14 -3.82 25.78
CA MET A 262 -2.73 -2.82 24.80
C MET A 262 -1.21 -2.80 24.71
N HIS A 263 -0.68 -2.72 23.48
CA HIS A 263 0.76 -2.59 23.25
C HIS A 263 1.11 -1.26 22.58
N GLY A 264 2.10 -0.56 23.14
CA GLY A 264 2.63 0.70 22.64
C GLY A 264 4.09 0.59 22.19
N GLN A 265 4.74 1.74 22.03
CA GLN A 265 6.16 1.78 21.69
C GLN A 265 7.00 1.18 22.82
N LYS A 266 7.96 0.30 22.47
CA LYS A 266 8.94 -0.26 23.41
C LYS A 266 10.35 0.24 23.09
N GLY A 267 10.92 1.07 23.95
CA GLY A 267 12.20 1.73 23.66
C GLY A 267 12.12 2.54 22.36
N ALA A 268 12.98 2.25 21.38
CA ALA A 268 12.93 2.86 20.05
C ALA A 268 12.08 2.09 19.02
N ASN A 269 11.51 0.95 19.39
CA ASN A 269 10.75 0.10 18.48
C ASN A 269 9.29 0.58 18.35
N LEU A 270 9.01 1.32 17.28
CA LEU A 270 7.66 1.76 16.93
C LEU A 270 6.72 0.60 16.57
N ASN A 271 7.25 -0.49 16.00
CA ASN A 271 6.47 -1.64 15.56
C ASN A 271 5.95 -2.51 16.71
N ALA A 272 6.52 -2.36 17.92
CA ALA A 272 5.98 -3.01 19.12
C ALA A 272 4.53 -2.56 19.42
N GLY A 273 4.17 -1.36 18.98
CA GLY A 273 2.83 -0.82 19.12
C GLY A 273 1.81 -1.55 18.25
N LYS A 274 0.67 -1.90 18.84
CA LYS A 274 -0.45 -2.59 18.18
C LYS A 274 -1.63 -1.64 18.03
N ASN A 275 -2.42 -1.88 16.98
CA ASN A 275 -3.63 -1.15 16.69
C ASN A 275 -4.71 -1.54 17.71
N LEU A 276 -5.53 -0.59 18.12
CA LEU A 276 -6.74 -0.86 18.89
C LEU A 276 -7.95 -0.70 17.99
N VAL A 277 -8.95 -1.55 18.16
CA VAL A 277 -10.26 -1.41 17.53
C VAL A 277 -11.28 -1.24 18.63
N PHE A 278 -12.06 -0.18 18.56
CA PHE A 278 -13.06 0.14 19.56
C PHE A 278 -14.48 -0.06 19.03
N ASN A 279 -15.28 -0.80 19.79
CA ASN A 279 -16.68 -1.08 19.50
C ASN A 279 -17.59 -0.54 20.62
N GLY A 280 -18.87 -0.39 20.30
CA GLY A 280 -19.89 0.13 21.23
C GLY A 280 -20.31 1.56 20.88
N VAL A 281 -21.36 2.03 21.55
CA VAL A 281 -21.93 3.37 21.33
C VAL A 281 -21.58 4.28 22.50
N ASP A 282 -21.36 5.57 22.21
CA ASP A 282 -21.07 6.61 23.20
C ASP A 282 -19.95 6.26 24.18
N GLY A 283 -18.91 5.58 23.65
CA GLY A 283 -17.73 5.19 24.40
C GLY A 283 -17.08 6.37 25.12
N GLN A 284 -16.64 6.13 26.36
CA GLN A 284 -15.85 7.06 27.15
C GLN A 284 -14.56 6.38 27.58
N ILE A 285 -13.43 7.02 27.28
CA ILE A 285 -12.09 6.57 27.69
C ILE A 285 -11.44 7.66 28.53
N VAL A 286 -10.84 7.26 29.64
CA VAL A 286 -10.01 8.07 30.52
C VAL A 286 -8.58 7.54 30.49
N LEU A 287 -7.64 8.39 30.11
CA LEU A 287 -6.21 8.08 30.22
C LEU A 287 -5.77 8.25 31.68
N GLU A 288 -5.09 7.24 32.21
CA GLU A 288 -4.46 7.28 33.54
C GLU A 288 -2.97 7.58 33.43
N ASP A 289 -2.38 7.27 32.27
CA ASP A 289 -0.98 7.52 31.95
C ASP A 289 -0.83 8.18 30.56
N THR A 290 0.34 8.79 30.32
CA THR A 290 0.73 9.22 28.97
C THR A 290 0.99 7.99 28.11
N VAL A 291 0.34 7.91 26.97
CA VAL A 291 0.44 6.76 26.06
C VAL A 291 1.20 7.16 24.80
N ASN A 292 2.28 6.43 24.51
CA ASN A 292 2.92 6.45 23.20
C ASN A 292 2.69 5.10 22.52
N GLN A 293 1.78 5.07 21.55
CA GLN A 293 1.37 3.83 20.91
C GLN A 293 2.31 3.40 19.76
N GLY A 294 3.41 4.13 19.52
CA GLY A 294 4.33 3.84 18.43
C GLY A 294 3.63 3.91 17.07
N ALA A 295 3.67 2.81 16.31
CA ALA A 295 2.95 2.66 15.04
C ALA A 295 1.54 2.08 15.22
N GLY A 296 1.06 1.82 16.44
CA GLY A 296 -0.30 1.33 16.67
C GLY A 296 -1.34 2.42 16.43
N ARG A 297 -2.30 2.17 15.52
CA ARG A 297 -3.37 3.12 15.19
C ARG A 297 -4.64 2.90 16.01
N CYS A 298 -5.51 3.90 15.99
CA CYS A 298 -6.87 3.82 16.52
C CYS A 298 -7.88 4.35 15.47
N PRO A 299 -8.73 3.49 14.86
CA PRO A 299 -9.88 3.94 14.09
C PRO A 299 -10.98 4.40 15.06
N LEU A 300 -11.52 5.60 14.91
CA LEU A 300 -12.34 6.23 15.95
C LEU A 300 -13.83 6.27 15.60
N THR A 301 -14.65 5.86 16.56
CA THR A 301 -16.02 6.36 16.80
C THR A 301 -16.25 6.52 18.31
N ILE A 302 -15.33 7.20 19.03
CA ILE A 302 -15.38 7.34 20.50
C ILE A 302 -15.06 8.77 20.96
N ILE A 303 -15.72 9.22 22.04
CA ILE A 303 -15.41 10.48 22.71
C ILE A 303 -14.36 10.22 23.80
N ILE A 304 -13.15 10.74 23.63
CA ILE A 304 -12.08 10.64 24.64
C ILE A 304 -12.21 11.82 25.60
N ARG A 305 -12.29 11.55 26.91
CA ARG A 305 -12.39 12.58 27.95
C ARG A 305 -11.17 12.49 28.87
N TYR A 306 -10.41 13.58 28.96
CA TYR A 306 -9.35 13.72 29.95
C TYR A 306 -9.98 13.93 31.33
N SER A 307 -9.62 13.12 32.32
CA SER A 307 -10.02 13.34 33.71
C SER A 307 -8.89 14.01 34.49
N PRO A 308 -9.06 15.25 35.00
CA PRO A 308 -8.05 15.94 35.80
C PRO A 308 -7.95 15.45 37.25
N LEU A 309 -8.68 14.40 37.63
CA LEU A 309 -8.68 13.90 39.00
C LEU A 309 -7.34 13.22 39.29
N THR A 310 -6.49 13.93 40.03
CA THR A 310 -5.14 13.56 40.53
C THR A 310 -3.96 13.67 39.55
N VAL A 311 -3.87 14.77 38.80
CA VAL A 311 -2.59 15.19 38.22
C VAL A 311 -1.94 16.26 39.13
N PRO A 312 -0.74 16.04 39.70
CA PRO A 312 0.03 17.10 40.35
C PRO A 312 0.23 18.27 39.37
N PRO A 313 0.29 19.54 39.82
CA PRO A 313 0.52 20.66 38.92
C PRO A 313 1.81 20.44 38.12
N GLY A 314 1.71 20.17 36.81
CA GLY A 314 2.85 19.97 35.92
C GLY A 314 2.83 18.77 34.94
N ARG A 315 1.81 17.89 34.93
CA ARG A 315 1.78 16.73 33.99
C ARG A 315 0.50 16.65 33.13
N ALA A 316 0.41 17.42 32.05
CA ALA A 316 -0.59 17.13 31.03
C ALA A 316 -0.36 15.70 30.47
N GLN A 317 -1.36 14.80 30.58
CA GLN A 317 -1.30 13.50 29.93
C GLN A 317 -1.49 13.67 28.42
N VAL A 318 -0.63 13.03 27.64
CA VAL A 318 -0.61 13.14 26.18
C VAL A 318 -0.84 11.76 25.58
N TRP A 319 -1.56 11.71 24.47
CA TRP A 319 -1.69 10.51 23.66
C TRP A 319 -1.04 10.76 22.31
N ILE A 320 -0.02 9.97 21.97
CA ILE A 320 0.72 10.07 20.70
C ILE A 320 0.42 8.84 19.86
N LEU A 321 -0.05 9.09 18.63
CA LEU A 321 -0.50 8.08 17.68
C LEU A 321 0.06 8.32 16.27
N PRO A 322 0.10 7.27 15.42
CA PRO A 322 0.39 7.37 14.00
C PRO A 322 -0.65 8.16 13.20
N GLY A 323 -1.88 8.29 13.72
CA GLY A 323 -2.99 9.01 13.11
C GLY A 323 -4.35 8.48 13.59
N MET A 324 -5.42 9.22 13.29
CA MET A 324 -6.81 8.82 13.50
C MET A 324 -7.50 8.71 12.14
N GLN A 325 -8.20 7.61 11.86
CA GLN A 325 -8.98 7.43 10.63
C GLN A 325 -10.47 7.61 10.95
N ARG A 326 -11.16 8.42 10.13
CA ARG A 326 -12.63 8.58 10.16
C ARG A 326 -13.31 7.50 9.33
#